data_AF-A0A8W8JD24-F1
#
_entry.id   AF-A0A8W8JD24-F1
#
_cell.length_a   1.000
_cell.length_b   1.000
_cell.length_c   1.000
_cell.angle_alpha   90.00
_cell.angle_beta   90.00
_cell.angle_gamma   90.00
#
_symmetry.space_group_name_H-M   'P 1'
#
loop_
_entity.id
_entity.type
_entity.pdbx_description
1 polymer ?
#
loop_
_entity_poly.entity_id
_entity_poly.type
_entity_poly.pdbx_seq_one_letter_code
_entity_poly.pdbx_strand_id
1 'polypeptide(L)' 'SNSQYGEINAALMQNGAVKGVIVADTETKYDMDTATAFVVLETKVGDQFQIAVSEWDGQGDIYSNNSNGRTSFSGFRVS' A
#
# COMPACT_ATOMS: atom_id res chain seq x y z
N SER A 1 7.60 27.64 -8.55
CA SER A 1 6.72 26.64 -9.16
C SER A 1 7.21 25.26 -8.77
N ASN A 2 6.88 24.80 -7.55
CA ASN A 2 7.26 23.47 -7.09
C ASN A 2 5.96 22.77 -6.69
N SER A 3 5.28 22.18 -7.66
CA SER A 3 4.19 21.27 -7.37
C SER A 3 4.81 19.97 -6.88
N GLN A 4 4.87 19.79 -5.57
CA GLN A 4 5.16 18.49 -4.98
C GLN A 4 3.82 17.75 -4.94
N TYR A 5 3.70 16.77 -5.82
CA TYR A 5 2.63 15.79 -5.79
C TYR A 5 3.12 14.55 -5.03
N GLY A 6 2.19 13.75 -4.51
CA GLY A 6 2.47 12.82 -3.41
C GLY A 6 2.50 11.37 -3.85
N GLU A 7 3.66 10.72 -3.69
CA GLU A 7 3.86 9.28 -3.92
C GLU A 7 3.69 8.51 -2.60
N ILE A 8 2.99 7.39 -2.65
CA ILE A 8 2.88 6.48 -1.51
C ILE A 8 3.19 5.03 -1.87
N ASN A 9 3.97 4.40 -1.00
CA ASN A 9 4.40 3.02 -1.17
C ASN A 9 3.79 2.16 -0.06
N ALA A 10 3.11 1.08 -0.44
CA ALA A 10 2.66 0.06 0.49
C ALA A 10 3.37 -1.26 0.20
N ALA A 11 4.16 -1.73 1.16
CA ALA A 11 4.91 -2.97 1.09
C ALA A 11 4.21 -4.09 1.86
N LEU A 12 4.03 -5.25 1.23
CA LEU A 12 3.65 -6.48 1.93
C LEU A 12 4.88 -7.08 2.59
N MET A 13 4.81 -7.25 3.91
CA MET A 13 5.85 -7.85 4.73
C MET A 13 5.42 -9.25 5.16
N GLN A 14 6.36 -10.21 5.12
CA GLN A 14 6.22 -11.53 5.76
C GLN A 14 7.43 -11.73 6.68
N ASN A 15 7.18 -11.84 7.99
CA ASN A 15 8.24 -11.98 9.01
C ASN A 15 9.35 -10.91 8.89
N GLY A 16 8.97 -9.67 8.58
CA GLY A 16 9.90 -8.56 8.41
C GLY A 16 10.61 -8.47 7.05
N ALA A 17 10.40 -9.43 6.14
CA ALA A 17 10.93 -9.38 4.78
C ALA A 17 9.89 -8.84 3.79
N VAL A 18 10.30 -7.94 2.89
CA VAL A 18 9.47 -7.41 1.80
C VAL A 18 9.15 -8.52 0.80
N LYS A 19 7.86 -8.66 0.44
CA LYS A 19 7.35 -9.63 -0.54
C LYS A 19 6.82 -9.00 -1.81
N GLY A 20 6.46 -7.73 -1.74
CA GLY A 20 6.02 -6.93 -2.87
C GLY A 20 5.75 -5.51 -2.41
N VAL A 21 5.80 -4.58 -3.36
CA VAL A 21 5.51 -3.17 -3.12
C VAL A 21 4.55 -2.71 -4.20
N ILE A 22 3.54 -1.95 -3.80
CA ILE A 22 2.72 -1.16 -4.71
C ILE A 22 3.00 0.31 -4.47
N VAL A 23 2.93 1.09 -5.54
CA VAL A 23 3.07 2.54 -5.53
C VAL A 23 1.78 3.12 -6.10
N ALA A 24 1.27 4.15 -5.44
CA ALA A 24 0.29 5.06 -6.01
C ALA A 24 0.92 6.44 -6.06
N ASP A 25 0.87 7.07 -7.21
CA ASP A 25 1.39 8.43 -7.43
C ASP A 25 0.21 9.34 -7.77
N THR A 26 0.22 10.55 -7.25
CA THR A 26 -0.78 11.57 -7.58
C THR A 26 -0.11 12.60 -8.45
N GLU A 27 -0.74 12.98 -9.56
CA GLU A 27 -0.10 13.90 -10.54
C GLU A 27 -0.52 15.36 -10.32
N THR A 28 -1.61 15.59 -9.56
CA THR A 28 -2.14 16.93 -9.29
C THR A 28 -2.63 17.12 -7.84
N LYS A 29 -2.72 18.37 -7.37
CA LYS A 29 -3.26 18.67 -6.04
C LYS A 29 -4.75 18.29 -6.00
N TYR A 30 -5.14 17.51 -4.99
CA TYR A 30 -6.48 16.91 -4.84
C TYR A 30 -6.78 15.76 -5.81
N ASP A 31 -5.76 15.22 -6.47
CA ASP A 31 -5.90 13.95 -7.17
C ASP A 31 -5.98 12.81 -6.16
N MET A 32 -6.79 11.81 -6.48
CA MET A 32 -6.92 10.59 -5.70
C MET A 32 -6.70 9.44 -6.65
N ASP A 33 -5.62 8.69 -6.43
CA ASP A 33 -5.34 7.48 -7.18
C ASP A 33 -5.57 6.23 -6.33
N THR A 34 -5.73 5.09 -7.00
CA THR A 34 -5.95 3.80 -6.37
C THR A 34 -5.02 2.75 -6.98
N ALA A 35 -4.22 2.11 -6.13
CA ALA A 35 -3.43 0.95 -6.51
C ALA A 35 -3.98 -0.33 -5.88
N THR A 36 -3.90 -1.45 -6.59
CA THR A 36 -4.29 -2.78 -6.07
C THR A 36 -3.26 -3.81 -6.50
N ALA A 37 -2.94 -4.74 -5.61
CA ALA A 37 -2.14 -5.92 -5.94
C ALA A 37 -2.63 -7.15 -5.18
N PHE A 38 -2.24 -8.31 -5.70
CA PHE A 38 -2.39 -9.59 -5.03
C PHE A 38 -1.12 -10.43 -5.24
N VAL A 39 -0.88 -11.36 -4.34
CA VAL A 39 0.23 -12.31 -4.43
C VAL A 39 -0.21 -13.64 -3.83
N VAL A 40 0.35 -14.73 -4.33
CA VAL A 40 0.22 -16.07 -3.74
C VAL A 40 1.57 -16.43 -3.12
N LEU A 41 1.56 -16.71 -1.82
CA LEU A 41 2.76 -17.03 -1.05
C LEU A 41 2.60 -18.37 -0.36
N GLU A 42 3.68 -19.15 -0.31
CA GLU A 42 3.78 -20.26 0.63
C GLU A 42 3.82 -19.70 2.05
N THR A 43 3.03 -20.30 2.95
CA THR A 43 2.95 -19.88 4.35
C THR A 43 3.20 -21.06 5.28
N LYS A 44 3.84 -20.77 6.41
CA LYS A 44 4.07 -21.73 7.50
C LYS A 44 3.37 -21.27 8.76
N VAL A 45 3.11 -22.21 9.65
CA VAL A 45 2.56 -21.90 10.98
C VAL A 45 3.52 -20.93 11.69
N GLY A 46 2.98 -19.79 12.12
CA GLY A 46 3.74 -18.74 12.78
C GLY A 46 4.16 -17.58 11.88
N ASP A 47 3.98 -17.68 10.56
CA ASP A 47 4.24 -16.54 9.67
C ASP A 47 3.29 -15.38 9.96
N GLN A 48 3.84 -14.16 9.99
CA GLN A 48 3.11 -12.92 10.20
C GLN A 48 3.17 -12.04 8.95
N PHE A 49 2.02 -11.46 8.60
CA PHE A 49 1.87 -10.57 7.46
C PHE A 49 1.47 -9.18 7.93
N GLN A 50 2.10 -8.16 7.35
CA GLN A 50 1.84 -6.76 7.66
C GLN A 50 1.93 -5.92 6.38
N ILE A 51 1.16 -4.83 6.32
CA ILE A 51 1.40 -3.78 5.34
C ILE A 51 2.25 -2.71 6.02
N ALA A 52 3.45 -2.49 5.49
CA ALA A 52 4.30 -1.38 5.89
C ALA A 52 4.13 -0.26 4.87
N VAL A 53 3.76 0.92 5.33
CA VAL A 53 3.61 2.12 4.49
C VAL A 53 4.86 2.96 4.67
N SER A 54 5.51 3.35 3.58
CA SER A 54 6.59 4.32 3.62
C SER A 54 6.23 5.52 2.76
N GLU A 55 6.29 6.70 3.35
CA GLU A 55 6.36 7.95 2.61
C GLU A 55 7.78 8.06 2.04
N TRP A 56 7.93 8.04 0.72
CA TRP A 56 9.17 8.48 0.09
C TRP A 56 9.07 9.98 -0.09
N ASP A 57 9.85 10.76 0.68
CA ASP A 57 10.19 12.17 0.51
C ASP A 57 9.16 13.14 -0.14
N GLY A 58 7.85 12.90 0.01
CA GLY A 58 6.85 13.71 -0.68
C GLY A 58 5.40 13.29 -0.48
N GLN A 59 4.75 13.89 0.54
CA GLN A 59 3.38 14.43 0.56
C GLN A 59 2.16 13.54 0.25
N GLY A 60 2.28 12.26 -0.11
CA GLY A 60 1.15 11.34 -0.26
C GLY A 60 0.66 10.78 1.08
N ASP A 61 -0.64 10.47 1.21
CA ASP A 61 -1.24 9.90 2.43
C ASP A 61 -2.30 8.84 2.07
N ILE A 62 -2.50 7.84 2.94
CA ILE A 62 -3.58 6.86 2.79
C ILE A 62 -4.85 7.41 3.43
N TYR A 63 -5.80 7.82 2.60
CA TYR A 63 -7.13 8.18 3.09
C TYR A 63 -8.04 6.95 3.16
N SER A 64 -8.50 6.61 4.37
CA SER A 64 -9.58 5.65 4.59
C SER A 64 -10.69 6.31 5.41
N ASN A 65 -11.49 7.14 4.73
CA ASN A 65 -12.58 7.88 5.35
C ASN A 65 -13.88 7.69 4.54
N ASN A 66 -14.97 8.29 5.01
CA ASN A 66 -16.28 8.12 4.36
C ASN A 66 -16.43 8.86 3.02
N SER A 67 -15.51 9.76 2.66
CA SER A 67 -15.61 10.63 1.48
C SER A 67 -14.59 10.32 0.38
N ASN A 68 -13.47 9.65 0.71
CA ASN A 68 -12.30 9.51 -0.16
C ASN A 68 -11.92 8.05 -0.47
N GLY A 69 -12.81 7.11 -0.17
CA GLY A 69 -12.57 5.67 -0.37
C GLY A 69 -12.00 4.96 0.84
N ARG A 70 -11.84 3.64 0.73
CA ARG A 70 -11.33 2.76 1.79
C ARG A 70 -10.12 1.97 1.28
N THR A 71 -9.09 1.90 2.11
CA THR A 71 -7.99 0.95 1.93
C THR A 71 -8.32 -0.36 2.62
N SER A 72 -8.09 -1.47 1.93
CA SER A 72 -8.38 -2.81 2.44
C SER A 72 -7.20 -3.75 2.22
N PHE A 73 -6.90 -4.55 3.23
CA PHE A 73 -5.99 -5.68 3.14
C PHE A 73 -6.75 -6.96 3.48
N SER A 74 -6.64 -7.98 2.63
CA SER A 74 -7.31 -9.25 2.83
C SER A 74 -6.43 -10.41 2.36
N GLY A 75 -6.66 -11.58 2.95
CA GLY A 75 -5.94 -12.80 2.59
C GLY A 75 -6.77 -14.02 2.96
N PHE A 76 -6.61 -15.10 2.21
CA PHE A 76 -7.25 -16.38 2.46
C PHE A 76 -6.32 -17.52 2.07
N ARG A 77 -6.56 -18.70 2.65
CA ARG A 77 -5.82 -19.91 2.31
C ARG A 77 -6.37 -20.50 1.01
N VAL A 78 -5.51 -20.67 0.02
CA VAL A 78 -5.80 -21.44 -1.20
C VAL A 78 -5.49 -22.91 -0.93
N SER A 79 -6.40 -23.80 -1.31
CA SER A 79 -6.31 -25.27 -1.13
C SER A 79 -5.87 -25.99 -2.39
#